data_AF-A0A0F9Q2P2-F1
#
_entry.id   AF-A0A0F9Q2P2-F1
#
_cell.length_a   1.000
_cell.length_b   1.000
_cell.length_c   1.000
_cell.angle_alpha   90.00
_cell.angle_beta   90.00
_cell.angle_gamma   90.00
#
_symmetry.space_group_name_H-M   'P 1'
#
loop_
_entity.id
_entity.type
_entity.pdbx_description
1 polymer ?
#
loop_
_entity_poly.entity_id
_entity_poly.type
_entity_poly.pdbx_seq_one_letter_code
_entity_poly.pdbx_strand_id
1 'polypeptide(L)'
;MLLYDPVSKKLYIADYKPDLDFEDFGNHNAHDSFINSIPQIAAYALLFKEKFGIEVEGLIFNSEGAWTFKPNVVLNPINTFMLGIYPTWIPPWQPLMKYSV
;
A
#
# COMPACT_ATOMS: atom_id res chain seq x y z
N MET A 1 -5.87 -9.51 4.63
CA MET A 1 -6.13 -9.92 6.03
C MET A 1 -6.22 -8.67 6.91
N LEU A 2 -7.03 -8.65 7.96
CA LEU A 2 -7.02 -7.55 8.95
C LEU A 2 -6.23 -8.01 10.18
N LEU A 3 -5.24 -7.23 10.61
CA LEU A 3 -4.46 -7.51 11.82
C LEU A 3 -4.59 -6.36 12.82
N TYR A 4 -4.63 -6.70 14.10
CA TYR A 4 -4.62 -5.74 15.20
C TYR A 4 -3.36 -5.95 16.03
N ASP A 5 -2.54 -4.91 16.16
CA ASP A 5 -1.44 -4.89 17.13
C ASP A 5 -1.96 -4.33 18.46
N PRO A 6 -2.06 -5.14 19.53
CA PRO A 6 -2.54 -4.68 20.83
C PRO A 6 -1.57 -3.75 21.56
N VAL A 7 -0.28 -3.78 21.22
CA VAL A 7 0.75 -2.93 21.85
C VAL A 7 0.66 -1.53 21.29
N SER A 8 0.72 -1.40 19.96
CA SER A 8 0.62 -0.09 19.30
C SER A 8 -0.83 0.40 19.15
N LYS A 9 -1.82 -0.47 19.39
CA LYS A 9 -3.25 -0.24 19.16
C LYS A 9 -3.57 0.14 17.71
N LYS A 10 -2.85 -0.44 16.75
CA LYS A 10 -3.03 -0.17 15.32
C LYS A 10 -3.75 -1.32 14.62
N LEU A 11 -4.55 -0.97 13.63
CA LEU A 11 -5.17 -1.90 12.69
C LEU A 11 -4.43 -1.83 11.35
N TYR A 12 -4.22 -2.99 10.75
CA TYR A 12 -3.51 -3.15 9.49
C TYR A 12 -4.34 -3.92 8.48
N ILE A 13 -4.40 -3.44 7.24
CA ILE A 13 -4.66 -4.29 6.09
C ILE A 13 -3.35 -4.97 5.72
N ALA A 14 -3.26 -6.25 6.06
CA ALA A 14 -2.08 -7.08 5.88
C ALA A 14 -2.21 -7.97 4.64
N ASP A 15 -1.13 -8.07 3.87
CA ASP A 15 -1.02 -8.95 2.70
C ASP A 15 0.32 -9.70 2.73
N TYR A 16 0.25 -11.03 2.71
CA TYR A 16 1.43 -11.90 2.71
C TYR A 16 1.84 -12.21 1.27
N LYS A 17 3.10 -11.96 0.93
CA LYS A 17 3.62 -12.09 -0.44
C LYS A 17 4.88 -12.96 -0.44
N PRO A 18 4.74 -14.30 -0.48
CA PRO A 18 5.86 -15.22 -0.30
C PRO A 18 6.92 -15.10 -1.42
N ASP A 19 6.48 -14.75 -2.62
CA ASP A 19 7.32 -14.75 -3.82
C ASP A 19 7.86 -13.36 -4.17
N LEU A 20 7.63 -12.34 -3.31
CA LEU A 20 8.13 -10.99 -3.55
C LEU A 20 9.38 -10.69 -2.72
N ASP A 21 10.30 -9.96 -3.32
CA ASP A 21 11.57 -9.53 -2.74
C ASP A 21 11.36 -8.32 -1.80
N PHE A 22 11.82 -8.48 -0.56
CA PHE A 22 11.72 -7.45 0.48
C PHE A 22 12.69 -6.28 0.26
N GLU A 23 13.89 -6.54 -0.25
CA GLU A 23 14.94 -5.52 -0.41
C GLU A 23 15.02 -4.94 -1.84
N ASP A 24 14.27 -5.47 -2.79
CA ASP A 24 14.24 -4.91 -4.14
C ASP A 24 13.32 -3.69 -4.18
N PHE A 25 13.89 -2.53 -4.52
CA PHE A 25 13.15 -1.28 -4.73
C PHE A 25 12.80 -1.04 -6.21
N GLY A 26 12.76 -2.11 -7.00
CA GLY A 26 12.46 -2.08 -8.44
C GLY A 26 13.70 -2.11 -9.34
N ASN A 27 14.84 -2.54 -8.81
CA ASN A 27 16.15 -2.49 -9.48
C ASN A 27 16.49 -3.77 -10.24
N HIS A 28 16.09 -4.96 -9.77
CA HIS A 28 16.54 -6.23 -10.35
C HIS A 28 15.43 -6.97 -11.06
N ASN A 29 14.35 -7.30 -10.34
CA ASN A 29 13.14 -7.87 -10.90
C ASN A 29 12.00 -6.97 -10.47
N ALA A 30 11.82 -5.87 -11.19
CA ALA A 30 10.84 -4.86 -10.81
C ALA A 30 9.47 -5.47 -10.54
N HIS A 31 9.07 -6.52 -11.26
CA HIS A 31 7.82 -7.27 -11.08
C HIS A 31 7.66 -7.92 -9.70
N ASP A 32 8.74 -8.45 -9.13
CA ASP A 32 8.71 -9.25 -7.90
C ASP A 32 9.02 -8.40 -6.65
N SER A 33 9.11 -7.07 -6.77
CA SER A 33 9.30 -6.18 -5.63
C SER A 33 8.01 -5.94 -4.82
N PHE A 34 8.16 -5.81 -3.50
CA PHE A 34 7.12 -5.28 -2.61
C PHE A 34 6.49 -3.97 -3.13
N ILE A 35 7.28 -3.09 -3.75
CA ILE A 35 6.84 -1.76 -4.20
C ILE A 35 5.64 -1.81 -5.15
N ASN A 36 5.52 -2.88 -5.93
CA ASN A 36 4.41 -3.07 -6.87
C ASN A 36 3.10 -3.44 -6.20
N SER A 37 3.16 -4.06 -5.02
CA SER A 37 1.97 -4.47 -4.27
C SER A 37 1.49 -3.41 -3.28
N ILE A 38 2.36 -2.45 -2.90
CA ILE A 38 2.00 -1.34 -2.00
C ILE A 38 0.73 -0.58 -2.45
N PRO A 39 0.57 -0.18 -3.73
CA PRO A 39 -0.61 0.59 -4.13
C PRO A 39 -1.92 -0.18 -3.92
N GLN A 40 -1.93 -1.50 -4.14
CA GLN A 40 -3.10 -2.35 -3.92
C GLN A 40 -3.51 -2.33 -2.44
N ILE A 41 -2.54 -2.56 -1.54
CA ILE A 41 -2.77 -2.64 -0.10
C ILE A 41 -3.21 -1.29 0.46
N ALA A 42 -2.59 -0.20 -0.01
CA ALA A 42 -2.98 1.16 0.34
C ALA A 42 -4.40 1.50 -0.13
N ALA A 43 -4.78 1.08 -1.35
CA ALA A 43 -6.15 1.26 -1.83
C ALA A 43 -7.18 0.48 -0.99
N TYR A 44 -6.84 -0.74 -0.54
CA TYR A 44 -7.70 -1.50 0.38
C TYR A 44 -7.87 -0.82 1.74
N ALA A 45 -6.83 -0.20 2.28
CA ALA A 45 -6.92 0.60 3.49
C ALA A 45 -7.86 1.81 3.33
N LEU A 46 -7.81 2.50 2.18
CA LEU A 46 -8.75 3.59 1.88
C LEU A 46 -10.20 3.09 1.73
N LEU A 47 -10.41 1.94 1.05
CA LEU A 47 -11.72 1.30 0.96
C LEU A 47 -12.28 0.91 2.33
N PHE A 48 -11.41 0.48 3.24
CA PHE A 48 -11.81 0.14 4.60
C PHE A 48 -12.29 1.39 5.36
N LYS A 49 -11.54 2.50 5.26
CA LYS A 49 -11.95 3.79 5.83
C LYS A 49 -13.25 4.31 5.21
N GLU A 50 -13.42 4.18 3.90
CA GLU A 50 -14.68 4.54 3.22
C GLU A 50 -15.87 3.78 3.79
N LYS A 51 -15.75 2.46 3.95
CA LYS A 51 -16.88 1.59 4.34
C LYS A 51 -17.20 1.63 5.82
N PHE A 52 -16.19 1.79 6.67
CA PHE A 52 -16.33 1.59 8.11
C PHE A 52 -15.99 2.84 8.94
N GLY A 53 -15.41 3.88 8.33
CA GLY A 53 -14.95 5.07 9.05
C GLY A 53 -13.75 4.82 9.96
N ILE A 54 -13.06 3.68 9.79
CA ILE A 54 -11.92 3.28 10.62
C ILE A 54 -10.63 3.46 9.83
N GLU A 55 -9.66 4.14 10.43
CA GLU A 55 -8.33 4.27 9.87
C GLU A 55 -7.50 3.01 10.08
N VAL A 56 -6.86 2.55 9.01
CA VAL A 56 -6.01 1.37 9.01
C VAL A 56 -4.74 1.65 8.21
N GLU A 57 -3.62 1.09 8.65
CA GLU A 57 -2.35 1.15 7.93
C GLU A 57 -2.22 -0.05 6.97
N GLY A 58 -1.36 0.06 5.95
CA GLY A 58 -0.97 -1.08 5.13
C GLY A 58 0.17 -1.85 5.78
N LEU A 59 0.16 -3.17 5.62
CA LEU A 59 1.25 -4.06 5.99
C LEU A 59 1.46 -5.06 4.85
N ILE A 60 2.67 -5.09 4.32
CA ILE A 60 3.13 -6.14 3.39
C ILE A 60 4.26 -6.91 4.06
N PHE A 61 4.25 -8.24 3.95
CA PHE A 61 5.26 -9.07 4.61
C PHE A 61 5.49 -10.39 3.88
N ASN A 62 6.67 -10.96 4.08
CA ASN A 62 7.08 -12.28 3.63
C ASN A 62 7.92 -12.95 4.74
N SER A 63 8.67 -14.01 4.43
CA SER A 63 9.57 -14.67 5.39
C SER A 63 10.81 -13.86 5.77
N GLU A 64 11.16 -12.83 4.99
CA GLU A 64 12.38 -12.03 5.16
C GLU A 64 12.11 -10.77 5.98
N GLY A 65 10.93 -10.16 5.84
CA GLY A 65 10.62 -8.91 6.51
C GLY A 65 9.21 -8.39 6.28
N ALA A 66 9.00 -7.15 6.75
CA ALA A 66 7.71 -6.48 6.69
C ALA A 66 7.87 -4.97 6.52
N TRP A 67 6.98 -4.35 5.72
CA TRP A 67 6.84 -2.90 5.62
C TRP A 67 5.44 -2.47 6.07
N THR A 68 5.39 -1.46 6.93
CA THR A 68 4.16 -0.77 7.32
C THR A 68 4.11 0.61 6.70
N PHE A 69 2.96 1.05 6.22
CA PHE A 69 2.82 2.36 5.58
C PHE A 69 1.43 2.95 5.72
N LYS A 70 1.35 4.27 5.67
CA LYS A 70 0.08 4.98 5.56
C LYS A 70 -0.30 5.15 4.09
N PRO A 71 -1.58 4.97 3.69
CA PRO A 71 -1.98 5.06 2.30
C PRO A 71 -1.63 6.39 1.63
N ASN A 72 -1.79 7.52 2.33
CA ASN A 72 -1.50 8.84 1.80
C ASN A 72 -0.01 9.11 1.60
N VAL A 73 0.85 8.49 2.40
CA VAL A 73 2.31 8.60 2.29
C VAL A 73 2.83 7.89 1.04
N VAL A 74 2.18 6.82 0.59
CA VAL A 74 2.64 6.02 -0.56
C VAL A 74 1.92 6.35 -1.86
N LEU A 75 0.59 6.53 -1.83
CA LEU A 75 -0.21 6.71 -3.05
C LEU A 75 0.06 8.07 -3.73
N ASN A 76 0.33 9.13 -2.96
CA ASN A 76 0.65 10.44 -3.54
C ASN A 76 1.97 10.42 -4.34
N PRO A 77 3.10 9.95 -3.78
CA PRO A 77 4.33 9.80 -4.56
C PRO A 77 4.19 8.89 -5.77
N ILE A 78 3.49 7.75 -5.63
CA ILE A 78 3.20 6.85 -6.76
C ILE A 78 2.40 7.61 -7.83
N ASN A 79 1.42 8.41 -7.43
CA ASN A 79 0.65 9.20 -8.36
C ASN A 79 1.52 10.18 -9.15
N THR A 80 2.35 10.93 -8.43
CA THR A 80 3.29 11.88 -9.04
C THR A 80 4.26 11.19 -10.01
N PHE A 81 4.81 10.04 -9.61
CA PHE A 81 5.72 9.26 -10.45
C PHE A 81 5.04 8.79 -11.74
N MET A 82 3.87 8.14 -11.63
CA MET A 82 3.17 7.56 -12.76
C MET A 82 2.67 8.64 -13.73
N LEU A 83 2.17 9.78 -13.25
CA LEU A 83 1.80 10.92 -14.11
C LEU A 83 3.00 11.56 -14.81
N GLY A 84 4.18 11.53 -14.17
CA GLY A 84 5.43 12.02 -14.76
C GLY A 84 5.90 11.18 -15.96
N ILE A 85 5.57 9.88 -15.98
CA ILE A 85 5.95 8.95 -17.06
C ILE A 85 4.82 8.77 -18.07
N TYR A 86 3.58 8.70 -17.59
CA TYR A 86 2.36 8.43 -18.35
C TYR A 86 1.32 9.51 -18.06
N PRO A 87 1.32 10.65 -18.80
CA PRO A 87 0.44 11.78 -18.52
C PRO A 87 -1.06 11.48 -18.61
N THR A 88 -1.43 10.40 -19.31
CA THR A 88 -2.82 9.92 -19.44
C THR A 88 -3.22 8.90 -18.38
N TRP A 89 -2.33 8.59 -17.44
CA TRP A 89 -2.61 7.60 -16.40
C TRP A 89 -3.70 8.09 -15.45
N ILE A 90 -4.64 7.18 -15.17
CA ILE A 90 -5.73 7.40 -14.23
C ILE A 90 -5.50 6.42 -13.07
N PRO A 91 -5.13 6.90 -11.86
CA PRO A 91 -4.92 6.03 -10.73
C PRO A 91 -6.21 5.28 -10.37
N PRO A 92 -6.20 3.93 -10.26
CA PRO A 92 -7.39 3.16 -9.92
C PRO A 92 -8.00 3.55 -8.57
N TRP A 93 -7.17 4.02 -7.64
CA TRP A 93 -7.57 4.48 -6.31
C TRP A 93 -7.97 5.97 -6.25
N GLN A 94 -7.98 6.69 -7.38
CA GLN A 94 -8.30 8.13 -7.41
C GLN A 94 -9.62 8.48 -6.69
N PRO A 95 -10.74 7.73 -6.84
CA PRO A 95 -11.98 8.04 -6.14
C PRO A 95 -11.89 7.95 -4.61
N LEU A 96 -10.90 7.21 -4.12
CA LEU A 96 -10.70 6.92 -2.70
C LEU A 96 -9.78 7.94 -2.02
N MET A 97 -9.06 8.77 -2.78
CA MET A 97 -8.07 9.71 -2.24
C MET A 97 -8.67 10.72 -1.27
N LYS A 98 -9.97 11.00 -1.34
CA LYS A 98 -10.69 11.81 -0.34
C LYS A 98 -10.66 11.22 1.08
N TYR A 99 -10.36 9.94 1.23
CA TYR A 99 -10.20 9.26 2.52
C TYR A 99 -8.73 9.21 2.98
N SER A 100 -7.79 9.73 2.19
CA SER A 100 -6.36 9.73 2.51
C SER A 100 -5.92 10.89 3.43
N VAL A 101 -6.88 11.50 4.14
CA VAL A 101 -6.64 12.59 5.10
C VAL A 101 -6.10 12.04 6.41
#